data_AF-A0A851F328-F1
#
_entry.id   AF-A0A851F328-F1
#
_cell.length_a   1.000
_cell.length_b   1.000
_cell.length_c   1.000
_cell.angle_alpha   90.00
_cell.angle_beta   90.00
_cell.angle_gamma   90.00
#
_symmetry.space_group_name_H-M   'P 1'
#
loop_
_entity.id
_entity.type
_entity.pdbx_description
1 polymer ?
#
loop_
_entity_poly.entity_id
_entity_poly.type
_entity_poly.pdbx_seq_one_letter_code
_entity_poly.pdbx_strand_id
1 'polypeptide(L)'
;GWAAAVRFNPKVREALERFRSRPDTFSLGVCNGCQLMALLGWVGPQTEGGAVALSPNLSGRFESRFVTVRVEPGPALMLRGMEGSTLGVWVAHGEG
;
A
#
# COMPACT_ATOMS: atom_id res chain seq x y z
N GLY A 1 -10.36 9.13 9.69
CA GLY A 1 -9.84 7.93 9.00
C GLY A 1 -8.54 7.46 9.64
N TRP A 2 -8.10 6.25 9.33
CA TRP A 2 -6.92 5.63 9.96
C TRP A 2 -5.64 6.48 9.84
N ALA A 3 -5.33 6.97 8.63
CA ALA A 3 -4.17 7.84 8.41
C ALA A 3 -4.24 9.14 9.22
N ALA A 4 -5.43 9.72 9.39
CA ALA A 4 -5.62 10.92 10.21
C ALA A 4 -5.37 10.63 11.70
N ALA A 5 -5.82 9.47 12.21
CA ALA A 5 -5.54 9.07 13.59
C ALA A 5 -4.03 8.90 13.84
N VAL A 6 -3.29 8.39 12.86
CA VAL A 6 -1.82 8.33 12.91
C VAL A 6 -1.20 9.73 12.87
N ARG A 7 -1.61 10.58 11.92
CA ARG A 7 -1.01 11.91 11.70
C ARG A 7 -1.26 12.88 12.85
N PHE A 8 -2.45 12.86 13.44
CA PHE A 8 -2.87 13.85 14.44
C PHE A 8 -2.72 13.40 15.90
N ASN A 9 -2.34 12.14 16.15
CA ASN A 9 -1.96 11.68 17.49
C ASN A 9 -0.43 11.64 17.60
N PRO A 10 0.20 12.55 18.36
CA PRO A 10 1.66 12.64 18.43
C PRO A 10 2.34 11.35 18.88
N LYS A 11 1.75 10.63 19.84
CA LYS A 11 2.31 9.37 20.36
C LYS A 11 2.31 8.27 19.31
N VAL A 12 1.23 8.16 18.54
CA VAL A 12 1.10 7.16 17.47
C VAL A 12 2.01 7.51 16.30
N ARG A 13 2.05 8.80 15.91
CA ARG A 13 2.94 9.30 14.86
C ARG A 13 4.39 8.97 15.16
N GLU A 14 4.86 9.32 16.35
CA GLU A 14 6.25 9.09 16.77
C GLU A 14 6.59 7.59 16.77
N ALA A 15 5.69 6.74 17.26
CA ALA A 15 5.90 5.29 17.28
C ALA A 15 6.06 4.70 15.86
N LEU A 16 5.24 5.15 14.90
CA LEU A 16 5.30 4.69 13.51
C LEU A 16 6.49 5.29 12.74
N GLU A 17 6.87 6.53 13.00
CA GLU A 17 8.09 7.13 12.45
C GLU A 17 9.34 6.39 12.94
N ARG A 18 9.39 6.06 14.25
CA ARG A 18 10.47 5.25 14.82
C ARG A 18 10.54 3.88 14.15
N PHE A 19 9.40 3.20 13.98
CA PHE A 19 9.33 1.94 13.24
C PHE A 19 9.88 2.09 11.82
N ARG A 20 9.43 3.10 11.06
CA ARG A 20 9.86 3.34 9.67
C ARG A 20 11.34 3.69 9.54
N SER A 21 11.92 4.36 10.53
CA SER A 21 13.33 4.78 10.51
C SER A 21 14.32 3.63 10.75
N ARG A 22 13.82 2.48 11.23
CA ARG A 22 14.67 1.32 11.52
C ARG A 22 15.12 0.62 10.24
N PRO A 23 16.44 0.37 10.07
CA PRO A 23 16.97 -0.29 8.87
C PRO A 23 16.66 -1.79 8.81
N ASP A 24 16.13 -2.37 9.88
CA ASP A 24 15.92 -3.82 10.08
C ASP A 24 14.43 -4.20 10.12
N THR A 25 13.56 -3.39 9.52
CA THR A 25 12.10 -3.62 9.51
C THR A 25 11.54 -3.78 8.11
N PHE A 26 10.47 -4.56 8.01
CA PHE A 26 9.66 -4.68 6.79
C PHE A 26 8.22 -4.31 7.09
N SER A 27 7.53 -3.74 6.09
CA SER A 27 6.12 -3.38 6.18
C SER A 27 5.36 -3.91 4.97
N LEU A 28 4.12 -4.35 5.19
CA LEU A 28 3.19 -4.78 4.16
C LEU A 28 1.83 -4.13 4.40
N GLY A 29 1.28 -3.47 3.38
CA GLY A 29 -0.08 -2.93 3.39
C GLY A 29 -0.93 -3.65 2.35
N VAL A 30 -2.04 -4.26 2.77
CA VAL A 30 -2.98 -4.95 1.87
C VAL A 30 -4.33 -4.23 1.89
N CYS A 31 -4.91 -3.98 0.72
CA CYS A 31 -6.20 -3.28 0.57
C CYS A 31 -6.23 -1.96 1.36
N ASN A 32 -7.03 -1.85 2.42
CA ASN A 32 -7.09 -0.64 3.27
C ASN A 32 -5.75 -0.29 3.95
N GLY A 33 -4.89 -1.28 4.18
CA GLY A 33 -3.51 -1.04 4.63
C GLY A 33 -2.62 -0.41 3.56
N CYS A 34 -2.82 -0.74 2.28
CA CYS A 34 -2.15 -0.06 1.17
C CYS A 34 -2.59 1.40 1.10
N GLN A 35 -3.90 1.66 1.23
CA GLN A 35 -4.46 3.01 1.31
C GLN A 35 -3.87 3.82 2.47
N LEU A 36 -3.74 3.21 3.66
CA LEU A 36 -3.08 3.85 4.78
C LEU A 36 -1.65 4.26 4.43
N MET A 37 -0.84 3.32 3.94
CA MET A 37 0.58 3.59 3.66
C MET A 37 0.75 4.64 2.55
N ALA A 38 -0.09 4.60 1.52
CA ALA A 38 -0.21 5.64 0.49
C ALA A 38 -0.51 7.01 1.13
N LEU A 39 -1.55 7.10 1.95
CA LEU A 39 -1.90 8.33 2.68
C LEU A 39 -0.83 8.77 3.67
N LEU A 40 0.01 7.88 4.20
CA LEU A 40 1.14 8.26 5.06
C LEU A 40 2.37 8.70 4.26
N GLY A 41 2.36 8.59 2.92
CA GLY A 41 3.51 8.89 2.06
C GLY A 41 4.62 7.83 2.16
N TRP A 42 4.23 6.58 2.41
CA TRP A 42 5.15 5.44 2.57
C TRP A 42 5.31 4.62 1.29
N VAL A 43 4.51 4.90 0.25
CA VAL A 43 4.47 4.17 -1.02
C VAL A 43 4.79 5.12 -2.18
N GLY A 44 5.66 4.66 -3.09
CA GLY A 44 6.01 5.36 -4.33
C GLY A 44 6.99 6.54 -4.14
N PRO A 45 7.54 7.05 -5.25
CA PRO A 45 8.39 8.24 -5.22
C PRO A 45 7.57 9.48 -4.80
N GLN A 46 8.17 10.33 -3.98
CA GLN A 46 7.61 11.64 -3.65
C GLN A 46 7.82 12.55 -4.86
N THR A 47 6.80 12.67 -5.72
CA THR A 47 6.87 13.53 -6.91
C THR A 47 6.09 14.82 -6.68
N GLU A 48 6.36 15.85 -7.49
CA GLU A 48 5.67 17.16 -7.42
C GLU A 48 4.15 17.04 -7.64
N GLY A 49 3.66 15.93 -8.22
CA GLY A 49 2.23 15.62 -8.40
C GLY A 49 1.56 14.91 -7.21
N GLY A 50 2.29 14.63 -6.13
CA GLY A 50 1.79 13.97 -4.93
C GLY A 50 2.20 12.50 -4.78
N ALA A 51 1.80 11.90 -3.66
CA ALA A 51 2.00 10.49 -3.36
C ALA A 51 1.02 9.61 -4.16
N VAL A 52 1.36 8.33 -4.34
CA VAL A 52 0.43 7.31 -4.84
C VAL A 52 -0.86 7.38 -4.03
N ALA A 53 -2.01 7.44 -4.71
CA ALA A 53 -3.33 7.46 -4.08
C ALA A 53 -4.22 6.38 -4.72
N LEU A 54 -4.95 5.63 -3.89
CA LEU A 54 -6.03 4.75 -4.36
C LEU A 54 -7.33 5.53 -4.27
N SER A 55 -8.15 5.46 -5.30
CA SER A 55 -9.36 6.27 -5.48
C SER A 55 -10.56 5.38 -5.79
N PRO A 56 -11.81 5.90 -5.74
CA PRO A 56 -12.98 5.11 -6.14
C PRO A 56 -12.78 4.45 -7.50
N ASN A 57 -13.16 3.17 -7.60
CA ASN A 57 -13.06 2.41 -8.84
C ASN A 57 -13.80 3.15 -9.97
N LEU A 58 -13.29 3.06 -11.19
CA LEU A 58 -13.95 3.65 -12.37
C LEU A 58 -15.37 3.12 -12.59
N SER A 59 -15.67 1.90 -12.13
CA SER A 59 -17.02 1.33 -12.18
C SER A 59 -18.01 1.98 -11.21
N GLY A 60 -17.52 2.78 -10.25
CA GLY A 60 -18.31 3.37 -9.17
C GLY A 60 -18.86 2.34 -8.17
N ARG A 61 -18.34 1.10 -8.17
CA ARG A 61 -18.84 0.00 -7.34
C ARG A 61 -17.70 -0.75 -6.64
N PHE A 62 -18.06 -1.46 -5.57
CA PHE A 62 -17.20 -2.47 -4.97
C PHE A 62 -17.02 -3.65 -5.92
N GLU A 63 -15.78 -4.11 -6.06
CA GLU A 63 -15.42 -5.22 -6.92
C GLU A 63 -14.86 -6.37 -6.07
N SER A 64 -15.49 -7.53 -6.17
CA SER A 64 -15.00 -8.80 -5.60
C SER A 64 -14.71 -9.77 -6.73
N ARG A 65 -13.44 -9.93 -7.10
CA ARG A 65 -13.03 -10.69 -8.29
C ARG A 65 -11.81 -11.55 -8.00
N PHE A 66 -11.65 -12.63 -8.77
CA PHE A 66 -10.39 -13.35 -8.86
C PHE A 66 -9.71 -12.94 -10.16
N VAL A 67 -8.57 -12.25 -10.05
CA VAL A 67 -7.86 -11.67 -11.19
C VAL A 67 -6.50 -12.32 -11.36
N THR A 68 -6.02 -12.34 -12.60
CA THR A 68 -4.67 -12.78 -12.92
C THR A 68 -3.73 -11.58 -12.87
N VAL A 69 -2.67 -11.68 -12.08
CA VAL A 69 -1.60 -10.67 -11.98
C VAL A 69 -0.26 -11.28 -12.35
N ARG A 70 0.66 -10.45 -12.83
CA ARG A 70 2.06 -10.79 -13.01
C ARG A 70 2.90 -10.04 -11.98
N VAL A 71 3.85 -10.74 -11.37
CA VAL A 71 4.86 -10.10 -10.51
C VAL A 71 5.94 -9.51 -11.40
N GLU A 72 5.98 -8.18 -11.47
CA GLU A 72 7.04 -7.44 -12.16
C GLU A 72 8.31 -7.37 -11.29
N PRO A 73 9.51 -7.25 -11.91
CA PRO A 73 10.74 -7.06 -11.17
C PRO A 73 10.71 -5.76 -10.34
N GLY A 74 11.23 -5.79 -9.12
CA GLY A 74 11.23 -4.63 -8.25
C GLY A 74 12.01 -4.81 -6.95
N PRO A 75 12.13 -3.75 -6.13
CA PRO A 75 12.91 -3.77 -4.89
C PRO A 75 12.19 -4.47 -3.72
N ALA A 76 10.96 -4.93 -3.91
CA ALA A 76 10.12 -5.48 -2.85
C ALA A 76 10.66 -6.82 -2.34
N LEU A 77 11.20 -6.83 -1.11
CA LEU A 77 11.81 -8.03 -0.52
C LEU A 77 10.85 -9.22 -0.47
N MET A 78 9.58 -8.98 -0.15
CA MET A 78 8.57 -10.04 0.00
C MET A 78 8.21 -10.74 -1.31
N LEU A 79 8.63 -10.21 -2.46
CA LEU A 79 8.37 -10.77 -3.79
C LEU A 79 9.63 -11.35 -4.45
N ARG A 80 10.77 -11.40 -3.74
CA ARG A 80 12.01 -11.95 -4.30
C ARG A 80 11.84 -13.40 -4.74
N GLY A 81 12.33 -13.71 -5.93
CA GLY A 81 12.24 -15.04 -6.53
C GLY A 81 10.90 -15.34 -7.18
N MET A 82 9.96 -14.38 -7.16
CA MET A 82 8.65 -14.51 -7.81
C MET A 82 8.56 -13.74 -9.13
N GLU A 83 9.61 -13.00 -9.51
CA GLU A 83 9.62 -12.16 -10.71
C GLU A 83 9.26 -12.97 -11.96
N GLY A 84 8.33 -12.44 -12.76
CA GLY A 84 7.80 -13.09 -13.96
C GLY A 84 6.71 -14.15 -13.70
N SER A 85 6.46 -14.52 -12.44
CA SER A 85 5.35 -15.43 -12.10
C SER A 85 4.00 -14.78 -12.39
N THR A 86 3.08 -15.58 -12.92
CA THR A 86 1.68 -15.20 -13.15
C THR A 86 0.81 -15.97 -12.16
N LEU A 87 0.03 -15.26 -11.35
CA LEU A 87 -0.71 -15.81 -10.23
C LEU A 87 -2.16 -15.30 -10.24
N GLY A 88 -3.08 -16.12 -9.75
CA GLY A 88 -4.44 -15.68 -9.44
C GLY A 88 -4.52 -15.07 -8.05
N VAL A 89 -5.14 -13.89 -7.92
CA VAL A 89 -5.26 -13.14 -6.67
C VAL A 89 -6.70 -12.66 -6.49
N TRP A 90 -7.22 -12.75 -5.27
CA TRP A 90 -8.50 -12.17 -4.90
C TRP A 90 -8.38 -10.65 -4.71
N VAL A 91 -9.24 -9.89 -5.37
CA VAL A 91 -9.46 -8.46 -5.13
C VAL A 91 -10.84 -8.25 -4.51
N ALA A 92 -10.90 -7.33 -3.54
CA ALA A 92 -12.10 -7.02 -2.78
C ALA A 92 -12.01 -5.55 -2.31
N HIS A 93 -12.33 -4.60 -3.20
CA HIS A 93 -12.24 -3.17 -2.90
C HIS A 93 -13.22 -2.31 -3.72
N GLY A 94 -13.64 -1.18 -3.14
CA GLY A 94 -14.36 -0.12 -3.85
C GLY A 94 -13.49 1.09 -4.22
N GLU A 95 -12.30 1.17 -3.62
CA GLU A 95 -11.31 2.22 -3.83
C GLU A 95 -9.94 1.56 -3.96
N GLY A 96 -9.45 1.40 -5.19
CA GLY A 96 -8.22 0.65 -5.48
C GLY A 96 -7.40 1.23 -6.62
#